data_AF-A0A9Q0SLP7-F1
#
_entry.id   AF-A0A9Q0SLP7-F1
#
_cell.length_a   1.000
_cell.length_b   1.000
_cell.length_c   1.000
_cell.angle_alpha   90.00
_cell.angle_beta   90.00
_cell.angle_gamma   90.00
#
_symmetry.space_group_name_H-M   'P 1'
#
loop_
_entity.id
_entity.type
_entity.pdbx_description
1 polymer ?
#
loop_
_entity_poly.entity_id
_entity_poly.type
_entity_poly.pdbx_seq_one_letter_code
_entity_poly.pdbx_strand_id
1 'polypeptide(L)'
;MEDPSLFQPILTATASTTTTSSSFDDTDADDIKLWSSNCSIIFRILLITSIGIISIWANYEASKGFGITLINDEKDSAEGKRFTLSYISNDKATRIILNTSFFVENLLYPNINATKKQVIRHVTLRLGSISLPNLVTVDTNTNNEFVITMSPSILLDHPKNLDHAITSIVLQAMVRVWTWNSESRAPEWLLDGMVEYINGLAGFGPVRNLGGHEPLDDQFGKFCFGDRDPMVVAQFLRYCERHEKGIHPPVK
;
A
#
# COMPACT_ATOMS: atom_id res chain seq x y z
N MET A 1 -59.48 20.63 7.29
CA MET A 1 -58.47 19.71 7.84
C MET A 1 -58.37 18.51 6.90
N GLU A 2 -57.80 18.58 5.68
CA GLU A 2 -56.53 19.22 5.24
C GLU A 2 -55.38 18.73 6.15
N ASP A 3 -54.34 18.01 5.72
CA ASP A 3 -53.76 17.65 4.41
C ASP A 3 -53.13 16.23 4.46
N PRO A 4 -52.80 15.63 3.30
CA PRO A 4 -51.43 15.17 3.13
C PRO A 4 -50.83 15.63 1.80
N SER A 5 -49.61 16.16 1.89
CA SER A 5 -48.89 16.82 0.82
C SER A 5 -47.67 16.01 0.35
N LEU A 6 -47.45 16.11 -0.97
CA LEU A 6 -46.19 16.02 -1.72
C LEU A 6 -45.58 14.64 -2.00
N PHE A 7 -45.85 14.16 -3.22
CA PHE A 7 -44.80 13.63 -4.10
C PHE A 7 -44.86 14.37 -5.44
N GLN A 8 -43.79 15.09 -5.78
CA GLN A 8 -43.53 15.65 -7.11
C GLN A 8 -42.37 14.89 -7.75
N PRO A 9 -42.46 14.56 -9.04
CA PRO A 9 -41.31 14.51 -9.92
C PRO A 9 -41.40 15.68 -10.92
N ILE A 10 -40.39 16.55 -10.92
CA ILE A 10 -40.24 17.59 -11.95
C ILE A 10 -39.11 17.16 -12.90
N LEU A 11 -39.49 16.71 -14.09
CA LEU A 11 -38.66 16.78 -15.28
C LEU A 11 -39.51 17.41 -16.38
N THR A 12 -39.32 18.72 -16.59
CA THR A 12 -39.64 19.35 -17.88
C THR A 12 -38.56 20.38 -18.19
N ALA A 13 -37.66 20.00 -19.09
CA ALA A 13 -36.73 20.90 -19.73
C ALA A 13 -37.44 21.64 -20.87
N THR A 14 -37.34 22.96 -20.89
CA THR A 14 -37.64 23.78 -22.07
C THR A 14 -36.45 24.69 -22.32
N ALA A 15 -35.63 24.35 -23.30
CA ALA A 15 -34.69 25.28 -23.91
C ALA A 15 -35.17 25.55 -25.34
N SER A 16 -35.63 26.78 -25.59
CA SER A 16 -35.88 27.27 -26.94
C SER A 16 -34.54 27.50 -27.65
N THR A 17 -34.40 27.02 -28.88
CA THR A 17 -33.34 27.47 -29.78
C THR A 17 -33.93 27.70 -31.16
N THR A 18 -33.78 28.94 -31.61
CA THR A 18 -34.23 29.49 -32.88
C THR A 18 -33.42 28.90 -34.02
N THR A 19 -34.08 28.31 -35.02
CA THR A 19 -33.45 27.92 -36.30
C THR A 19 -33.57 29.05 -37.32
N THR A 20 -32.42 29.57 -37.75
CA THR A 20 -32.30 30.41 -38.94
C THR A 20 -32.03 29.49 -40.13
N SER A 21 -32.84 29.59 -41.19
CA SER A 21 -32.68 28.86 -42.44
C SER A 21 -31.61 29.51 -43.33
N SER A 22 -30.60 28.75 -43.73
CA SER A 22 -29.79 29.07 -44.92
C SER A 22 -29.66 27.82 -45.79
N SER A 23 -30.19 27.91 -47.01
CA SER A 23 -30.06 26.93 -48.08
C SER A 23 -28.65 26.94 -48.65
N PHE A 24 -27.92 25.82 -48.58
CA PHE A 24 -26.75 25.58 -49.41
C PHE A 24 -26.60 24.08 -49.71
N ASP A 25 -26.42 23.81 -51.01
CA ASP A 25 -26.04 22.60 -51.75
C ASP A 25 -26.11 21.21 -51.10
N ASP A 26 -26.88 20.33 -51.74
CA ASP A 26 -27.32 19.01 -51.26
C ASP A 26 -26.34 17.86 -51.61
N THR A 27 -25.05 18.16 -51.86
CA THR A 27 -24.06 17.12 -52.27
C THR A 27 -22.93 16.86 -51.28
N ASP A 28 -22.65 17.78 -50.33
CA ASP A 28 -21.65 17.58 -49.27
C ASP A 28 -22.26 17.04 -47.95
N ALA A 29 -23.59 17.11 -47.80
CA ALA A 29 -24.28 16.72 -46.57
C ALA A 29 -24.27 15.20 -46.32
N ASP A 30 -24.28 14.39 -47.38
CA ASP A 30 -24.33 12.94 -47.27
C ASP A 30 -22.96 12.33 -46.90
N ASP A 31 -21.85 12.89 -47.40
CA ASP A 31 -20.49 12.42 -47.06
C ASP A 31 -20.10 12.78 -45.60
N ILE A 32 -20.50 13.96 -45.12
CA ILE A 32 -20.29 14.36 -43.72
C ILE A 32 -21.12 13.48 -42.76
N LYS A 33 -22.32 13.05 -43.18
CA LYS A 33 -23.20 12.19 -42.39
C LYS A 33 -22.74 10.72 -42.37
N LEU A 34 -22.20 10.22 -43.49
CA LEU A 34 -21.54 8.92 -43.58
C LEU A 34 -20.28 8.87 -42.71
N TRP A 35 -19.48 9.94 -42.69
CA TRP A 35 -18.29 10.03 -41.86
C TRP A 35 -18.63 10.19 -40.36
N SER A 36 -19.65 10.99 -40.03
CA SER A 36 -20.13 11.19 -38.65
C SER A 36 -20.68 9.90 -38.01
N SER A 37 -21.49 9.15 -38.75
CA SER A 37 -22.09 7.89 -38.29
C SER A 37 -21.03 6.78 -38.10
N ASN A 38 -20.11 6.65 -39.07
CA ASN A 38 -19.02 5.67 -38.99
C ASN A 38 -17.96 6.07 -37.95
N CYS A 39 -17.68 7.35 -37.74
CA CYS A 39 -16.82 7.78 -36.64
C CYS A 39 -17.42 7.39 -35.29
N SER A 40 -18.72 7.58 -35.09
CA SER A 40 -19.41 7.20 -33.85
C SER A 40 -19.31 5.71 -33.56
N ILE A 41 -19.49 4.84 -34.57
CA ILE A 41 -19.35 3.39 -34.39
C ILE A 41 -17.89 3.00 -34.07
N ILE A 42 -16.92 3.61 -34.77
CA ILE A 42 -15.49 3.36 -34.56
C ILE A 42 -15.08 3.80 -33.15
N PHE A 43 -15.50 4.98 -32.68
CA PHE A 43 -15.21 5.44 -31.32
C PHE A 43 -15.79 4.52 -30.25
N ARG A 44 -17.01 4.01 -30.45
CA ARG A 44 -17.62 3.03 -29.53
C ARG A 44 -16.82 1.72 -29.48
N ILE A 45 -16.41 1.19 -30.64
CA ILE A 45 -15.61 -0.03 -30.71
C ILE A 45 -14.25 0.19 -30.04
N LEU A 46 -13.58 1.32 -30.30
CA LEU A 46 -12.32 1.67 -29.67
C LEU A 46 -12.45 1.81 -28.15
N LEU A 47 -13.53 2.40 -27.67
CA LEU A 47 -13.80 2.56 -26.23
C LEU A 47 -14.07 1.22 -25.55
N ILE A 48 -14.85 0.34 -26.17
CA ILE A 48 -15.09 -1.02 -25.65
C ILE A 48 -13.77 -1.82 -25.64
N THR A 49 -12.99 -1.71 -26.72
CA THR A 49 -11.70 -2.40 -26.83
C THR A 49 -10.70 -1.87 -25.81
N SER A 50 -10.64 -0.55 -25.60
CA SER A 50 -9.74 0.05 -24.61
C SER A 50 -10.12 -0.35 -23.18
N ILE A 51 -11.41 -0.37 -22.84
CA ILE A 51 -11.90 -0.90 -21.56
C ILE A 51 -11.47 -2.36 -21.41
N GLY A 52 -11.65 -3.18 -22.44
CA GLY A 52 -11.23 -4.59 -22.42
C GLY A 52 -9.73 -4.78 -22.19
N ILE A 53 -8.89 -4.01 -22.88
CA ILE A 53 -7.43 -4.04 -22.70
C ILE A 53 -7.04 -3.61 -21.29
N ILE A 54 -7.64 -2.53 -20.77
CA ILE A 54 -7.40 -2.03 -19.40
C ILE A 54 -7.84 -3.08 -18.37
N SER A 55 -8.98 -3.76 -18.57
CA SER A 55 -9.44 -4.83 -17.68
C SER A 55 -8.50 -6.02 -17.67
N ILE A 56 -8.01 -6.46 -18.84
CA ILE A 56 -7.02 -7.55 -18.94
C ILE A 56 -5.72 -7.16 -18.25
N TRP A 57 -5.23 -5.95 -18.48
CA TRP A 57 -4.01 -5.45 -17.86
C TRP A 57 -4.16 -5.34 -16.34
N ALA A 58 -5.28 -4.80 -15.86
CA ALA A 58 -5.57 -4.71 -14.43
C ALA A 58 -5.64 -6.10 -13.76
N ASN A 59 -6.28 -7.07 -14.41
CA ASN A 59 -6.34 -8.44 -13.91
C ASN A 59 -4.97 -9.14 -13.93
N TYR A 60 -4.18 -8.90 -14.98
CA TYR A 60 -2.81 -9.40 -15.06
C TYR A 60 -1.93 -8.80 -13.97
N GLU A 61 -2.00 -7.49 -13.74
CA GLU A 61 -1.23 -6.82 -12.70
C GLU A 61 -1.67 -7.29 -11.30
N ALA A 62 -2.97 -7.50 -11.09
CA ALA A 62 -3.49 -8.12 -9.87
C ALA A 62 -3.00 -9.56 -9.65
N SER A 63 -2.72 -10.32 -10.72
CA SER A 63 -2.25 -11.71 -10.64
C SER A 63 -0.77 -11.87 -10.26
N LYS A 64 0.04 -10.81 -10.37
CA LYS A 64 1.46 -10.83 -9.99
C LYS A 64 1.71 -10.70 -8.49
N GLY A 65 0.67 -10.34 -7.73
CA GLY A 65 0.73 -10.17 -6.29
C GLY A 65 0.52 -11.47 -5.51
N PHE A 66 0.20 -11.31 -4.24
CA PHE A 66 -0.24 -12.36 -3.33
C PHE A 66 -1.70 -12.11 -2.94
N GLY A 67 -2.39 -13.16 -2.51
CA GLY A 67 -3.76 -13.04 -2.01
C GLY A 67 -3.80 -12.20 -0.73
N ILE A 68 -4.79 -11.32 -0.58
CA ILE A 68 -4.98 -10.51 0.62
C ILE A 68 -6.35 -10.81 1.22
N THR A 69 -6.41 -11.05 2.52
CA THR A 69 -7.68 -11.17 3.25
C THR A 69 -7.69 -10.23 4.44
N LEU A 70 -8.79 -9.52 4.63
CA LEU A 70 -8.97 -8.59 5.73
C LEU A 70 -9.99 -9.18 6.71
N ILE A 71 -9.56 -9.36 7.96
CA ILE A 71 -10.40 -9.88 9.04
C ILE A 71 -10.54 -8.81 10.11
N ASN A 72 -11.77 -8.62 10.56
CA ASN A 72 -12.06 -7.79 11.72
C ASN A 72 -12.80 -8.65 12.72
N ASP A 73 -12.15 -8.98 13.84
CA ASP A 73 -12.79 -9.75 14.92
C ASP A 73 -13.57 -8.87 15.88
N GLU A 74 -13.42 -7.55 15.76
CA GLU A 74 -14.06 -6.57 16.63
C GLU A 74 -15.18 -5.80 15.90
N LYS A 75 -16.01 -6.52 15.13
CA LYS A 75 -17.02 -5.90 14.25
C LYS A 75 -18.03 -5.02 14.99
N ASP A 76 -18.28 -5.30 16.26
CA ASP A 76 -19.32 -4.65 17.05
C ASP A 76 -18.81 -3.44 17.83
N SER A 77 -17.51 -3.37 18.15
CA SER A 77 -16.88 -2.19 18.77
C SER A 77 -16.80 -0.97 17.86
N ALA A 78 -16.52 0.18 18.48
CA ALA A 78 -16.27 1.43 17.76
C ALA A 78 -15.00 1.32 16.90
N GLU A 79 -13.98 0.65 17.41
CA GLU A 79 -12.68 0.41 16.79
C GLU A 79 -12.83 -0.43 15.53
N GLY A 80 -13.49 -1.59 15.61
CA GLY A 80 -13.66 -2.41 14.43
C GLY A 80 -14.66 -1.83 13.43
N LYS A 81 -15.69 -1.08 13.87
CA LYS A 81 -16.52 -0.29 12.93
C LYS A 81 -15.67 0.73 12.17
N ARG A 82 -14.81 1.46 12.87
CA ARG A 82 -13.86 2.40 12.26
C ARG A 82 -12.91 1.70 11.30
N PHE A 83 -12.34 0.56 11.69
CA PHE A 83 -11.45 -0.22 10.85
C PHE A 83 -12.16 -0.69 9.57
N THR A 84 -13.36 -1.23 9.71
CA THR A 84 -14.18 -1.67 8.57
C THR A 84 -14.44 -0.52 7.62
N LEU A 85 -14.97 0.60 8.12
CA LEU A 85 -15.35 1.73 7.26
C LEU A 85 -14.16 2.43 6.63
N SER A 86 -13.05 2.59 7.36
CA SER A 86 -11.91 3.42 6.93
C SER A 86 -10.83 2.65 6.19
N TYR A 87 -10.73 1.33 6.39
CA TYR A 87 -9.65 0.51 5.85
C TYR A 87 -10.11 -0.67 5.00
N ILE A 88 -11.22 -1.32 5.34
CA ILE A 88 -11.74 -2.47 4.57
C ILE A 88 -12.61 -1.99 3.41
N SER A 89 -13.66 -1.21 3.68
CA SER A 89 -14.69 -0.85 2.70
C SER A 89 -14.19 -0.02 1.51
N ASN A 90 -13.04 0.64 1.65
CA ASN A 90 -12.43 1.47 0.62
C ASN A 90 -11.11 0.90 0.08
N ASP A 91 -10.81 -0.37 0.38
CA ASP A 91 -9.59 -1.09 -0.05
C ASP A 91 -8.27 -0.46 0.45
N LYS A 92 -8.33 0.46 1.42
CA LYS A 92 -7.14 1.18 1.90
C LYS A 92 -6.16 0.26 2.61
N ALA A 93 -6.63 -0.73 3.38
CA ALA A 93 -5.76 -1.73 4.00
C ALA A 93 -4.98 -2.54 2.94
N THR A 94 -5.66 -2.99 1.88
CA THR A 94 -5.03 -3.70 0.75
C THR A 94 -3.93 -2.86 0.12
N ARG A 95 -4.20 -1.58 -0.16
CA ARG A 95 -3.19 -0.66 -0.72
C ARG A 95 -2.00 -0.46 0.22
N ILE A 96 -2.25 -0.33 1.53
CA ILE A 96 -1.17 -0.21 2.52
C ILE A 96 -0.30 -1.48 2.50
N ILE A 97 -0.90 -2.68 2.50
CA ILE A 97 -0.17 -3.95 2.44
C ILE A 97 0.64 -4.05 1.15
N LEU A 98 0.06 -3.75 -0.01
CA LEU A 98 0.75 -3.83 -1.30
C LEU A 98 1.91 -2.83 -1.38
N ASN A 99 1.69 -1.57 -0.97
CA ASN A 99 2.73 -0.54 -1.03
C ASN A 99 3.89 -0.84 -0.08
N THR A 100 3.59 -1.25 1.16
CA THR A 100 4.62 -1.62 2.13
C THR A 100 5.36 -2.88 1.70
N SER A 101 4.65 -3.87 1.16
CA SER A 101 5.26 -5.06 0.59
C SER A 101 6.21 -4.74 -0.56
N PHE A 102 5.76 -3.92 -1.51
CA PHE A 102 6.57 -3.51 -2.66
C PHE A 102 7.82 -2.73 -2.22
N PHE A 103 7.68 -1.84 -1.24
CA PHE A 103 8.80 -1.10 -0.68
C PHE A 103 9.85 -2.05 -0.07
N VAL A 104 9.43 -2.98 0.78
CA VAL A 104 10.33 -3.94 1.43
C VAL A 104 10.95 -4.89 0.41
N GLU A 105 10.16 -5.37 -0.54
CA GLU A 105 10.65 -6.25 -1.61
C GLU A 105 11.79 -5.60 -2.38
N ASN A 106 11.60 -4.38 -2.88
CA ASN A 106 12.61 -3.68 -3.67
C ASN A 106 13.87 -3.36 -2.85
N LEU A 107 13.70 -3.13 -1.54
CA LEU A 107 14.82 -2.87 -0.65
C LEU A 107 15.65 -4.13 -0.40
N LEU A 108 15.01 -5.29 -0.18
CA LEU A 108 15.69 -6.55 0.12
C LEU A 108 16.17 -7.31 -1.12
N TYR A 109 15.47 -7.17 -2.24
CA TYR A 109 15.72 -7.88 -3.49
C TYR A 109 15.85 -6.92 -4.67
N PRO A 110 16.84 -6.00 -4.68
CA PRO A 110 17.01 -5.01 -5.74
C PRO A 110 17.41 -5.65 -7.09
N ASN A 111 17.93 -6.88 -7.09
CA ASN A 111 18.31 -7.60 -8.30
C ASN A 111 17.61 -8.96 -8.37
N ILE A 112 16.60 -9.04 -9.25
CA ILE A 112 15.77 -10.23 -9.51
C ILE A 112 16.56 -11.49 -9.91
N ASN A 113 17.82 -11.36 -10.35
CA ASN A 113 18.62 -12.47 -10.86
C ASN A 113 19.64 -13.03 -9.85
N ALA A 114 19.87 -12.35 -8.72
CA ALA A 114 20.99 -12.66 -7.83
C ALA A 114 20.60 -13.47 -6.59
N THR A 115 19.35 -13.36 -6.13
CA THR A 115 18.89 -13.98 -4.87
C THR A 115 17.57 -14.70 -5.08
N LYS A 116 17.43 -15.88 -4.45
CA LYS A 116 16.16 -16.61 -4.42
C LYS A 116 15.18 -15.80 -3.57
N LYS A 117 14.30 -15.05 -4.24
CA LYS A 117 13.24 -14.25 -3.63
C LYS A 117 12.33 -15.13 -2.79
N GLN A 118 11.94 -14.64 -1.61
CA GLN A 118 10.91 -15.29 -0.82
C GLN A 118 9.57 -15.26 -1.56
N VAL A 119 8.88 -16.40 -1.59
CA VAL A 119 7.54 -16.49 -2.19
C VAL A 119 6.53 -16.22 -1.09
N ILE A 120 5.70 -15.20 -1.25
CA ILE A 120 4.54 -14.94 -0.39
C ILE A 120 3.31 -15.32 -1.21
N ARG A 121 2.46 -16.20 -0.69
CA ARG A 121 1.24 -16.63 -1.39
C ARG A 121 0.02 -15.86 -0.94
N HIS A 122 -0.09 -15.64 0.37
CA HIS A 122 -1.26 -15.02 0.96
C HIS A 122 -0.89 -14.26 2.23
N VAL A 123 -1.51 -13.10 2.43
CA VAL A 123 -1.40 -12.28 3.65
C VAL A 123 -2.79 -11.99 4.17
N THR A 124 -3.04 -12.39 5.41
CA THR A 124 -4.25 -12.04 6.13
C THR A 124 -3.94 -10.92 7.11
N LEU A 125 -4.54 -9.74 6.93
CA LEU A 125 -4.49 -8.66 7.92
C LEU A 125 -5.71 -8.77 8.83
N ARG A 126 -5.47 -9.00 10.12
CA ARG A 126 -6.47 -9.24 11.14
C ARG A 126 -6.43 -8.12 12.19
N LEU A 127 -7.56 -7.48 12.45
CA LEU A 127 -7.73 -6.69 13.67
C LEU A 127 -8.14 -7.65 14.79
N GLY A 128 -7.28 -7.78 15.80
CA GLY A 128 -7.53 -8.64 16.96
C GLY A 128 -8.64 -8.07 17.85
N SER A 129 -9.27 -8.95 18.63
CA SER A 129 -10.30 -8.57 19.61
C SER A 129 -9.73 -8.20 20.98
N ILE A 130 -8.45 -8.45 21.21
CA ILE A 130 -7.77 -8.21 22.50
C ILE A 130 -6.52 -7.38 22.23
N SER A 131 -6.25 -6.41 23.10
CA SER A 131 -5.01 -5.64 23.08
C SER A 131 -3.81 -6.56 23.30
N LEU A 132 -2.91 -6.58 22.32
CA LEU A 132 -1.68 -7.37 22.36
C LEU A 132 -0.57 -6.56 23.05
N PRO A 133 0.44 -7.22 23.66
CA PRO A 133 1.60 -6.53 24.22
C PRO A 133 2.40 -5.80 23.13
N ASN A 134 2.47 -6.39 21.94
CA ASN A 134 3.00 -5.76 20.75
C ASN A 134 1.84 -5.22 19.90
N LEU A 135 1.99 -4.03 19.32
CA LEU A 135 0.97 -3.44 18.45
C LEU A 135 0.66 -4.31 17.22
N VAL A 136 1.62 -5.16 16.82
CA VAL A 136 1.46 -6.12 15.73
C VAL A 136 2.25 -7.39 15.97
N THR A 137 1.67 -8.50 15.52
CA THR A 137 2.33 -9.82 15.47
C THR A 137 2.19 -10.41 14.06
N VAL A 138 3.13 -11.26 13.69
CA VAL A 138 3.13 -11.97 12.40
C VAL A 138 3.28 -13.45 12.67
N ASP A 139 2.29 -14.22 12.23
CA ASP A 139 2.26 -15.67 12.30
C ASP A 139 2.28 -16.25 10.88
N THR A 140 2.70 -17.51 10.72
CA THR A 140 2.64 -18.22 9.43
C THR A 140 2.01 -19.59 9.57
N ASN A 141 1.32 -20.05 8.53
CA ASN A 141 0.81 -21.41 8.42
C ASN A 141 1.49 -22.13 7.25
N THR A 142 2.66 -22.74 7.47
CA THR A 142 3.44 -23.73 6.66
C THR A 142 3.46 -23.69 5.11
N ASN A 143 2.83 -22.72 4.44
CA ASN A 143 2.60 -22.65 2.99
C ASN A 143 2.89 -21.23 2.45
N ASN A 144 3.75 -20.46 3.11
CA ASN A 144 3.99 -19.04 2.81
C ASN A 144 2.71 -18.19 2.86
N GLU A 145 1.81 -18.59 3.75
CA GLU A 145 0.63 -17.85 4.15
C GLU A 145 0.92 -17.19 5.49
N PHE A 146 0.67 -15.90 5.58
CA PHE A 146 1.01 -15.08 6.75
C PHE A 146 -0.23 -14.43 7.34
N VAL A 147 -0.29 -14.35 8.66
CA VAL A 147 -1.35 -13.67 9.40
C VAL A 147 -0.71 -12.54 10.19
N ILE A 148 -1.03 -11.31 9.80
CA ILE A 148 -0.63 -10.09 10.49
C ILE A 148 -1.77 -9.73 11.44
N THR A 149 -1.56 -9.84 12.74
CA THR A 149 -2.56 -9.47 13.75
C THR A 149 -2.21 -8.13 14.36
N MET A 150 -3.08 -7.13 14.20
CA MET A 150 -2.96 -5.80 14.80
C MET A 150 -3.76 -5.71 16.09
N SER A 151 -3.17 -5.08 17.10
CA SER A 151 -3.86 -4.72 18.35
C SER A 151 -4.91 -3.63 18.10
N PRO A 152 -6.14 -3.74 18.61
CA PRO A 152 -7.17 -2.70 18.47
C PRO A 152 -6.78 -1.38 19.14
N SER A 153 -5.86 -1.40 20.12
CA SER A 153 -5.33 -0.20 20.78
C SER A 153 -4.72 0.83 19.82
N ILE A 154 -4.23 0.40 18.65
CA ILE A 154 -3.67 1.33 17.64
C ILE A 154 -4.69 2.36 17.17
N LEU A 155 -5.97 1.99 17.12
CA LEU A 155 -7.07 2.83 16.66
C LEU A 155 -7.45 3.88 17.72
N LEU A 156 -7.11 3.62 18.99
CA LEU A 156 -7.35 4.50 20.13
C LEU A 156 -6.22 5.51 20.34
N ASP A 157 -4.97 5.04 20.32
CA ASP A 157 -3.82 5.84 20.77
C ASP A 157 -3.37 6.93 19.78
N HIS A 158 -3.76 6.82 18.50
CA HIS A 158 -3.20 7.66 17.42
C HIS A 158 -4.25 8.40 16.56
N PRO A 159 -5.17 9.20 17.12
CA PRO A 159 -6.29 9.77 16.36
C PRO A 159 -5.86 10.79 15.30
N LYS A 160 -4.74 11.53 15.49
CA LYS A 160 -4.31 12.59 14.57
C LYS A 160 -3.55 12.10 13.34
N ASN A 161 -2.86 10.96 13.46
CA ASN A 161 -2.00 10.40 12.42
C ASN A 161 -2.25 8.89 12.26
N LEU A 162 -3.52 8.47 12.34
CA LEU A 162 -3.84 7.05 12.37
C LEU A 162 -3.34 6.31 11.12
N ASP A 163 -3.49 6.93 9.95
CA ASP A 163 -3.01 6.36 8.69
C ASP A 163 -1.51 6.11 8.69
N HIS A 164 -0.75 7.05 9.24
CA HIS A 164 0.70 6.92 9.38
C HIS A 164 1.05 5.79 10.36
N ALA A 165 0.35 5.71 11.50
CA ALA A 165 0.58 4.68 12.50
C ALA A 165 0.26 3.27 11.98
N ILE A 166 -0.89 3.10 11.32
CA ILE A 166 -1.28 1.85 10.65
C ILE A 166 -0.28 1.49 9.56
N THR A 167 0.12 2.45 8.73
CA THR A 167 1.10 2.20 7.67
C THR A 167 2.46 1.75 8.23
N SER A 168 2.95 2.39 9.29
CA SER A 168 4.19 1.97 9.96
C SER A 168 4.08 0.56 10.52
N ILE A 169 2.98 0.24 11.20
CA ILE A 169 2.79 -1.08 11.79
C ILE A 169 2.68 -2.18 10.72
N VAL A 170 1.92 -1.91 9.65
CA VAL A 170 1.82 -2.85 8.52
C VAL A 170 3.17 -2.98 7.83
N LEU A 171 3.95 -1.90 7.70
CA LEU A 171 5.31 -1.96 7.18
C LEU A 171 6.20 -2.86 8.04
N GLN A 172 6.20 -2.67 9.36
CA GLN A 172 6.98 -3.51 10.29
C GLN A 172 6.61 -4.98 10.16
N ALA A 173 5.31 -5.28 10.03
CA ALA A 173 4.82 -6.63 9.79
C ALA A 173 5.28 -7.17 8.43
N MET A 174 5.20 -6.37 7.36
CA MET A 174 5.68 -6.78 6.03
C MET A 174 7.19 -7.02 6.01
N VAL A 175 7.98 -6.27 6.77
CA VAL A 175 9.41 -6.57 6.96
C VAL A 175 9.58 -7.96 7.57
N ARG A 176 8.85 -8.30 8.62
CA ARG A 176 8.89 -9.65 9.22
C ARG A 176 8.43 -10.72 8.23
N VAL A 177 7.40 -10.45 7.43
CA VAL A 177 6.93 -11.37 6.39
C VAL A 177 8.02 -11.63 5.35
N TRP A 178 8.68 -10.59 4.82
CA TRP A 178 9.72 -10.70 3.78
C TRP A 178 11.08 -11.18 4.26
N THR A 179 11.31 -11.13 5.56
CA THR A 179 12.49 -11.70 6.23
C THR A 179 12.17 -13.04 6.89
N TRP A 180 10.93 -13.52 6.71
CA TRP A 180 10.49 -14.77 7.29
C TRP A 180 11.24 -15.91 6.62
N ASN A 181 12.09 -16.57 7.39
CA ASN A 181 12.77 -17.75 6.91
C ASN A 181 12.43 -18.89 7.88
N SER A 182 11.67 -19.86 7.37
CA SER A 182 11.28 -21.07 8.10
C SER A 182 12.47 -21.92 8.56
N GLU A 183 13.66 -21.66 8.01
CA GLU A 183 14.92 -22.32 8.33
C GLU A 183 15.97 -21.38 8.96
N SER A 184 15.70 -20.06 9.13
CA SER A 184 16.74 -19.14 9.56
C SER A 184 17.11 -19.31 11.03
N ARG A 185 18.42 -19.30 11.25
CA ARG A 185 19.09 -19.17 12.54
C ARG A 185 19.29 -17.71 12.95
N ALA A 186 18.58 -16.77 12.30
CA ALA A 186 18.75 -15.35 12.56
C ALA A 186 18.15 -15.04 13.94
N PRO A 187 18.93 -14.49 14.88
CA PRO A 187 18.41 -14.13 16.20
C PRO A 187 17.29 -13.07 16.09
N GLU A 188 16.31 -13.14 16.98
CA GLU A 188 15.15 -12.23 17.00
C GLU A 188 15.58 -10.75 17.07
N TRP A 189 16.59 -10.42 17.89
CA TRP A 189 17.14 -9.07 17.99
C TRP A 189 17.66 -8.49 16.67
N LEU A 190 18.15 -9.34 15.77
CA LEU A 190 18.64 -8.90 14.46
C LEU A 190 17.47 -8.59 13.52
N LEU A 191 16.42 -9.42 13.55
CA LEU A 191 15.20 -9.19 12.80
C LEU A 191 14.51 -7.91 13.28
N ASP A 192 14.44 -7.69 14.59
CA ASP A 192 13.90 -6.46 15.17
C ASP A 192 14.74 -5.24 14.75
N GLY A 193 16.06 -5.36 14.73
CA GLY A 193 16.95 -4.31 14.24
C GLY A 193 16.78 -4.00 12.74
N MET A 194 16.52 -5.03 11.91
CA MET A 194 16.17 -4.83 10.50
C MET A 194 14.82 -4.12 10.35
N VAL A 195 13.82 -4.51 11.14
CA VAL A 195 12.52 -3.85 11.18
C VAL A 195 12.69 -2.36 11.50
N GLU A 196 13.48 -2.02 12.52
CA GLU A 196 13.73 -0.63 12.91
C GLU A 196 14.48 0.15 11.82
N TYR A 197 15.52 -0.45 11.22
CA TYR A 197 16.25 0.16 10.10
C TYR A 197 15.34 0.48 8.90
N ILE A 198 14.52 -0.48 8.48
CA ILE A 198 13.63 -0.32 7.32
C ILE A 198 12.47 0.63 7.61
N ASN A 199 11.86 0.53 8.80
CA ASN A 199 10.82 1.46 9.26
C ASN A 199 11.34 2.90 9.27
N GLY A 200 12.59 3.05 9.67
CA GLY A 200 13.31 4.29 9.55
C GLY A 200 13.51 4.76 8.11
N LEU A 201 14.00 3.92 7.19
CA LEU A 201 14.18 4.29 5.78
C LEU A 201 12.87 4.75 5.12
N ALA A 202 11.74 4.19 5.56
CA ALA A 202 10.41 4.57 5.12
C ALA A 202 9.86 5.86 5.79
N GLY A 203 10.60 6.45 6.74
CA GLY A 203 10.24 7.72 7.39
C GLY A 203 9.29 7.60 8.59
N PHE A 204 9.05 6.39 9.11
CA PHE A 204 8.10 6.14 10.20
C PHE A 204 8.74 6.08 11.60
N GLY A 205 10.07 6.13 11.70
CA GLY A 205 10.84 6.08 12.94
C GLY A 205 12.17 6.82 12.81
N PRO A 206 12.92 7.01 13.90
CA PRO A 206 14.09 7.88 13.88
C PRO A 206 15.27 7.23 13.16
N VAL A 207 15.47 7.54 11.88
CA VAL A 207 16.79 7.40 11.24
C VAL A 207 17.58 8.67 11.50
N ARG A 208 18.16 8.79 12.70
CA ARG A 208 18.92 9.98 13.09
C ARG A 208 19.95 10.39 12.02
N ASN A 209 19.73 11.56 11.44
CA ASN A 209 20.70 12.64 11.25
C ASN A 209 19.96 13.92 10.83
N LEU A 210 19.29 14.60 11.77
CA LEU A 210 18.93 16.01 11.63
C LEU A 210 20.14 16.85 12.05
N GLY A 211 21.17 16.94 11.20
CA GLY A 211 22.26 17.92 11.36
C GLY A 211 22.97 17.97 12.73
N GLY A 212 22.93 16.90 13.53
CA GLY A 212 23.39 16.88 14.91
C GLY A 212 24.42 15.78 15.11
N HIS A 213 25.58 16.18 15.62
CA HIS A 213 26.78 15.39 15.84
C HIS A 213 26.60 14.45 17.05
N GLU A 214 25.74 13.43 16.98
CA GLU A 214 25.92 12.27 17.85
C GLU A 214 27.03 11.41 17.22
N PRO A 215 28.13 11.12 17.96
CA PRO A 215 29.22 10.35 17.38
C PRO A 215 28.72 8.94 17.08
N LEU A 216 28.64 8.60 15.79
CA LEU A 216 28.38 7.24 15.30
C LEU A 216 29.32 6.19 15.94
N ASP A 217 30.49 6.65 16.42
CA ASP A 217 31.48 5.85 17.15
C ASP A 217 30.96 5.24 18.47
N ASP A 218 30.06 5.92 19.21
CA ASP A 218 29.54 5.40 20.49
C ASP A 218 28.61 4.19 20.30
N GLN A 219 27.87 4.18 19.18
CA GLN A 219 26.87 3.13 18.92
C GLN A 219 27.45 1.93 18.17
N PHE A 220 28.45 2.17 17.31
CA PHE A 220 29.30 1.10 16.78
C PHE A 220 30.01 0.37 17.93
N GLY A 221 30.53 1.12 18.91
CA GLY A 221 31.07 0.59 20.15
C GLY A 221 30.04 -0.28 20.88
N LYS A 222 28.85 0.24 21.19
CA LYS A 222 27.77 -0.50 21.88
C LYS A 222 27.41 -1.81 21.19
N PHE A 223 27.26 -1.81 19.86
CA PHE A 223 27.01 -3.04 19.10
C PHE A 223 28.17 -4.04 19.23
N CYS A 224 29.43 -3.58 19.12
CA CYS A 224 30.62 -4.43 19.30
C CYS A 224 30.76 -4.97 20.74
N PHE A 225 30.27 -4.24 21.74
CA PHE A 225 30.17 -4.67 23.14
C PHE A 225 28.98 -5.60 23.41
N GLY A 226 28.20 -5.94 22.39
CA GLY A 226 27.13 -6.93 22.46
C GLY A 226 25.75 -6.35 22.77
N ASP A 227 25.55 -5.03 22.65
CA ASP A 227 24.22 -4.44 22.72
C ASP A 227 23.35 -5.00 21.57
N ARG A 228 22.17 -5.49 21.96
CA ARG A 228 21.19 -6.14 21.06
C ARG A 228 19.93 -5.31 20.92
N ASP A 229 19.92 -4.06 21.39
CA ASP A 229 18.80 -3.15 21.19
C ASP A 229 18.54 -2.94 19.68
N PRO A 230 17.29 -3.11 19.20
CA PRO A 230 16.94 -2.95 17.79
C PRO A 230 17.40 -1.62 17.17
N MET A 231 17.38 -0.53 17.94
CA MET A 231 17.80 0.79 17.48
C MET A 231 19.33 0.86 17.28
N VAL A 232 20.11 0.22 18.16
CA VAL A 232 21.57 0.14 18.02
C VAL A 232 21.94 -0.70 16.79
N VAL A 233 21.24 -1.82 16.59
CA VAL A 233 21.40 -2.69 15.41
C VAL A 233 21.06 -1.92 14.13
N ALA A 234 19.95 -1.19 14.10
CA ALA A 234 19.54 -0.41 12.94
C ALA A 234 20.57 0.65 12.53
N GLN A 235 21.16 1.32 13.52
CA GLN A 235 22.20 2.32 13.27
C GLN A 235 23.51 1.70 12.80
N PHE A 236 23.86 0.52 13.32
CA PHE A 236 24.98 -0.27 12.82
C PHE A 236 24.77 -0.69 11.36
N LEU A 237 23.58 -1.16 10.98
CA LEU A 237 23.26 -1.49 9.58
C LEU A 237 23.40 -0.27 8.67
N ARG A 238 22.91 0.89 9.11
CA ARG A 238 23.08 2.16 8.39
C ARG A 238 24.55 2.57 8.23
N TYR A 239 25.36 2.37 9.27
CA TYR A 239 26.79 2.62 9.21
C TYR A 239 27.45 1.74 8.14
N CYS A 240 27.14 0.43 8.13
CA CYS A 240 27.68 -0.50 7.14
C CYS A 240 27.32 -0.08 5.70
N GLU A 241 26.05 0.28 5.44
CA GLU A 241 25.59 0.70 4.12
C GLU A 241 26.34 1.96 3.60
N ARG A 242 26.58 2.94 4.48
CA ARG A 242 27.34 4.15 4.12
C ARG A 242 28.78 3.82 3.76
N HIS A 243 29.41 2.91 4.49
CA HIS A 243 30.79 2.52 4.26
C HIS A 243 30.96 1.60 3.06
N GLU A 244 29.97 0.78 2.70
CA GLU A 244 29.97 -0.01 1.47
C GLU A 244 29.94 0.88 0.22
N LYS A 245 29.10 1.92 0.22
CA LYS A 245 29.03 2.92 -0.87
C LYS A 245 30.28 3.80 -0.98
N GLY A 246 31.11 3.86 0.07
CA GLY A 246 32.34 4.66 0.13
C GLY A 246 33.59 3.99 -0.44
N ILE A 247 33.54 2.73 -0.89
CA ILE A 247 34.70 1.97 -1.40
C ILE A 247 34.91 2.15 -2.92
N HIS A 248 34.15 3.01 -3.59
CA HIS A 248 34.49 3.44 -4.95
C HIS A 248 35.48 4.62 -4.89
N PRO A 249 36.78 4.43 -5.24
CA PRO A 249 37.67 5.57 -5.40
C PRO A 249 37.19 6.42 -6.58
N PRO A 250 37.34 7.76 -6.53
CA PRO A 250 37.05 8.60 -7.67
C PRO A 250 37.94 8.15 -8.83
N VAL A 251 37.31 7.75 -9.94
CA VAL A 251 37.99 7.61 -11.21
C VAL A 251 38.50 9.00 -11.57
N LYS A 252 39.83 9.08 -11.74
CA LYS A 252 40.62 10.29 -12.03
C LYS A 252 40.01 11.18 -13.11
#